data_AF-A0A7K5EW35-F1
#
_entry.id   AF-A0A7K5EW35-F1
#
_cell.length_a   1.000
_cell.length_b   1.000
_cell.length_c   1.000
_cell.angle_alpha   90.00
_cell.angle_beta   90.00
_cell.angle_gamma   90.00
#
_symmetry.space_group_name_H-M   'P 1'
#
loop_
_entity.id
_entity.type
_entity.pdbx_description
1 polymer ?
#
loop_
_entity_poly.entity_id
_entity_poly.type
_entity_poly.pdbx_seq_one_letter_code
_entity_poly.pdbx_strand_id
1 'polypeptide(L)'
;SRKSKSPPQVPIVIQDESLPAGPPPQIRILKRPATNGVVRAPGAASRPSFPVKSLAQREAEYAEARKRILGSASPEEEQEKPILDR
;
A
#
# COMPACT_ATOMS: atom_id res chain seq x y z
N SER A 1 -57.03 -11.15 -9.72
CA SER A 1 -56.42 -11.09 -8.37
C SER A 1 -55.12 -10.31 -8.44
N ARG A 2 -55.07 -9.08 -7.90
CA ARG A 2 -53.86 -8.23 -7.92
C ARG A 2 -53.08 -8.49 -6.62
N LYS A 3 -51.92 -9.15 -6.70
CA LYS A 3 -51.03 -9.33 -5.54
C LYS A 3 -50.24 -8.02 -5.34
N SER A 4 -50.54 -7.30 -4.26
CA SER A 4 -49.77 -6.14 -3.80
C SER A 4 -48.39 -6.60 -3.33
N LYS A 5 -47.32 -6.09 -3.96
CA LYS A 5 -45.94 -6.33 -3.55
C LYS A 5 -45.59 -5.29 -2.47
N SER A 6 -45.34 -5.73 -1.24
CA SER A 6 -44.89 -4.84 -0.16
C SER A 6 -43.45 -4.37 -0.42
N PRO A 7 -43.09 -3.12 -0.06
CA PRO A 7 -41.71 -2.64 -0.16
C PRO A 7 -40.79 -3.43 0.80
N PRO A 8 -39.51 -3.64 0.44
CA PRO A 8 -38.56 -4.31 1.31
C PRO A 8 -38.32 -3.48 2.58
N GLN A 9 -38.38 -4.14 3.75
CA GLN A 9 -38.05 -3.52 5.03
C GLN A 9 -36.54 -3.26 5.09
N VAL A 10 -36.16 -1.99 5.07
CA VAL A 10 -34.77 -1.55 5.19
C VAL A 10 -34.46 -1.40 6.68
N PRO A 11 -33.35 -1.97 7.21
CA PRO A 11 -32.98 -1.79 8.60
C PRO A 11 -32.66 -0.32 8.87
N ILE A 12 -33.36 0.27 9.84
CA ILE A 12 -33.14 1.64 10.30
C ILE A 12 -31.92 1.61 11.24
N VAL A 13 -30.83 2.26 10.81
CA VAL A 13 -29.65 2.50 11.65
C VAL A 13 -29.96 3.67 12.58
N ILE A 14 -30.13 3.40 13.87
CA ILE A 14 -30.27 4.44 14.90
C ILE A 14 -28.85 4.96 15.19
N GLN A 15 -28.57 6.18 14.71
CA GLN A 15 -27.31 6.87 14.97
C GLN A 15 -27.40 7.54 16.34
N ASP A 16 -26.64 7.05 17.32
CA ASP A 16 -26.56 7.63 18.66
C ASP A 16 -25.57 8.81 18.66
N GLU A 17 -26.00 9.92 18.04
CA GLU A 17 -25.25 11.18 17.89
C GLU A 17 -25.36 12.08 19.14
N SER A 18 -25.45 11.50 20.35
CA SER A 18 -25.74 12.27 21.58
C SER A 18 -24.51 12.59 22.44
N LEU A 19 -23.31 12.12 22.06
CA LEU A 19 -22.11 12.38 22.85
C LEU A 19 -21.29 13.51 22.21
N PRO A 20 -21.07 14.64 22.91
CA PRO A 20 -20.18 15.68 22.39
C PRO A 20 -18.79 15.08 22.19
N ALA A 21 -18.22 15.29 21.00
CA ALA A 21 -16.85 14.89 20.73
C ALA A 21 -15.93 15.50 21.81
N GLY A 22 -15.20 14.63 22.51
CA GLY A 22 -14.31 15.04 23.60
C GLY A 22 -13.26 16.05 23.15
N PRO A 23 -12.62 16.77 24.08
CA PRO A 23 -11.62 17.77 23.74
C PRO A 23 -10.49 17.14 22.90
N PRO A 24 -9.95 17.88 21.91
CA PRO A 24 -8.91 17.35 21.03
C PRO A 24 -7.67 16.95 21.84
N PRO A 25 -6.99 15.87 21.46
CA PRO A 25 -5.81 15.40 22.19
C PRO A 25 -4.68 16.43 22.10
N GLN A 26 -4.06 16.74 23.24
CA GLN A 26 -2.88 17.60 23.27
C GLN A 26 -1.63 16.78 22.94
N ILE A 27 -0.90 17.23 21.93
CA ILE A 27 0.42 16.67 21.59
C ILE A 27 1.52 17.60 22.10
N ARG A 28 2.58 17.02 22.67
CA ARG A 28 3.80 17.75 23.11
C ARG A 28 4.99 17.24 22.30
N ILE A 29 5.51 18.05 21.39
CA ILE A 29 6.67 17.67 20.58
C ILE A 29 7.95 18.12 21.30
N LEU A 30 8.85 17.17 21.59
CA LEU A 30 10.17 17.49 22.12
C LEU A 30 11.03 18.14 21.03
N LYS A 31 11.85 19.13 21.43
CA LYS A 31 12.79 19.79 20.52
C LYS A 31 13.68 18.74 19.85
N ARG A 32 13.71 18.75 18.52
CA ARG A 32 14.60 17.89 17.74
C ARG A 32 16.06 18.08 18.17
N PRO A 33 16.87 17.01 18.26
CA PRO A 33 18.31 17.15 18.44
C PRO A 33 18.91 17.97 17.28
N ALA A 34 19.93 18.77 17.57
CA ALA A 34 20.59 19.61 16.57
C ALA A 34 21.38 18.80 15.53
N THR A 35 21.66 17.53 15.82
CA THR A 35 22.40 16.62 14.95
C THR A 35 21.51 15.43 14.56
N ASN A 36 21.35 15.24 13.25
CA ASN A 36 20.64 14.08 12.71
C ASN A 36 21.52 12.84 12.87
N GLY A 37 21.26 12.08 13.92
CA GLY A 37 21.51 10.64 14.03
C GLY A 37 22.88 10.11 13.58
N VAL A 38 23.90 10.20 14.46
CA VAL A 38 24.87 9.12 14.67
C VAL A 38 25.30 9.11 16.13
N VAL A 39 24.44 8.64 17.04
CA VAL A 39 24.94 8.04 18.28
C VAL A 39 25.05 6.55 17.99
N ARG A 40 26.21 6.13 17.47
CA ARG A 40 26.56 4.70 17.42
C ARG A 40 26.76 4.25 18.86
N ALA A 41 25.82 3.50 19.40
CA ALA A 41 26.07 2.71 20.60
C ALA A 41 27.21 1.71 20.29
N PRO A 42 28.21 1.53 21.17
CA PRO A 42 29.24 0.51 21.00
C PRO A 42 28.59 -0.86 21.21
N GLY A 43 27.98 -1.42 20.15
CA GLY A 43 27.29 -2.71 20.20
C GLY A 43 26.05 -2.85 19.31
N ALA A 44 25.58 -1.77 18.67
CA ALA A 44 24.53 -1.90 17.65
C ALA A 44 25.14 -2.53 16.39
N ALA A 45 25.01 -3.84 16.27
CA ALA A 45 25.37 -4.58 15.06
C ALA A 45 24.82 -3.82 13.85
N SER A 46 25.74 -3.43 12.96
CA SER A 46 25.42 -2.97 11.61
C SER A 46 24.34 -3.88 11.06
N ARG A 47 23.15 -3.34 10.75
CA ARG A 47 22.16 -4.11 9.98
C ARG A 47 22.91 -4.71 8.78
N PRO A 48 22.77 -6.03 8.51
CA PRO A 48 23.45 -6.60 7.36
C PRO A 48 22.99 -5.81 6.14
N SER A 49 23.95 -5.27 5.39
CA SER A 49 23.65 -4.62 4.12
C SER A 49 22.96 -5.66 3.26
N PHE A 50 21.69 -5.42 2.91
CA PHE A 50 21.03 -6.27 1.95
C PHE A 50 21.79 -6.17 0.62
N PRO A 51 22.10 -7.30 -0.04
CA PRO A 51 22.71 -7.27 -1.36
C PRO A 51 21.80 -6.48 -2.29
N VAL A 52 22.32 -5.39 -2.85
CA VAL A 52 21.56 -4.58 -3.80
C VAL A 52 21.49 -5.39 -5.09
N LYS A 53 20.32 -5.97 -5.40
CA LYS A 53 20.11 -6.68 -6.66
C LYS A 53 20.37 -5.73 -7.84
N SER A 54 21.06 -6.19 -8.87
CA SER A 54 21.26 -5.39 -10.08
C SER A 54 19.92 -5.16 -10.81
N LEU A 55 19.86 -4.13 -11.67
CA LEU A 55 18.68 -3.86 -12.49
C LEU A 55 18.28 -5.08 -13.33
N ALA A 56 19.26 -5.72 -13.99
CA ALA A 56 19.05 -6.93 -14.79
C ALA A 56 18.49 -8.10 -13.97
N GLN A 57 18.93 -8.29 -12.71
CA GLN A 57 18.36 -9.32 -11.83
C GLN A 57 16.90 -9.06 -11.51
N ARG A 58 16.52 -7.80 -11.31
CA ARG A 58 15.15 -7.40 -11.01
C ARG A 58 14.22 -7.60 -12.22
N GLU A 59 14.69 -7.27 -13.42
CA GLU A 59 13.94 -7.48 -14.67
C GLU A 59 13.69 -8.96 -14.96
N ALA A 60 14.70 -9.82 -14.74
CA ALA A 60 14.56 -11.26 -14.91
C ALA A 60 13.49 -11.86 -13.97
N GLU A 61 13.52 -11.47 -12.69
CA GLU A 61 12.52 -11.90 -11.69
C GLU A 61 11.11 -11.42 -12.06
N TYR A 62 10.97 -10.18 -12.52
CA TYR A 62 9.69 -9.63 -12.95
C TYR A 62 9.14 -10.33 -14.20
N ALA A 63 10.00 -10.64 -15.18
CA ALA A 63 9.63 -11.37 -16.38
C ALA A 63 9.10 -12.78 -16.05
N GLU A 64 9.77 -13.50 -15.14
CA GLU A 64 9.31 -14.81 -14.66
C GLU A 64 7.97 -14.71 -13.91
N ALA A 65 7.86 -13.76 -12.97
CA ALA A 65 6.62 -13.54 -12.21
C ALA A 65 5.43 -13.20 -13.12
N ARG A 66 5.64 -12.39 -14.16
CA ARG A 66 4.62 -12.08 -15.17
C ARG A 66 4.19 -13.33 -15.92
N LYS A 67 5.14 -14.15 -16.39
CA LYS A 67 4.83 -15.44 -17.04
C LYS A 67 4.04 -16.37 -16.13
N ARG A 68 4.33 -16.38 -14.83
CA ARG A 68 3.61 -17.19 -13.83
C ARG A 68 2.20 -16.69 -13.53
N ILE A 69 1.99 -15.39 -13.38
CA ILE A 69 0.69 -14.79 -13.06
C ILE A 69 -0.22 -14.76 -14.29
N LEU A 70 0.30 -14.28 -15.42
CA LEU A 70 -0.47 -14.11 -16.65
C LEU A 70 -0.63 -15.43 -17.41
N GLY A 71 0.26 -16.41 -17.19
CA GLY A 71 0.22 -17.72 -17.83
C GLY A 71 0.31 -17.66 -19.36
N SER A 72 0.33 -18.83 -20.00
CA SER A 72 0.42 -18.97 -21.47
C SER A 72 -0.87 -18.58 -22.23
N ALA A 73 -1.71 -17.71 -21.67
CA ALA A 73 -3.01 -17.31 -22.24
C ALA A 73 -2.99 -15.89 -22.87
N SER A 74 -1.81 -15.35 -23.21
CA SER A 74 -1.67 -14.06 -23.90
C SER A 74 -1.06 -14.27 -25.29
N PRO A 75 -1.77 -13.93 -26.38
CA PRO A 75 -1.24 -13.98 -27.75
C PRO A 75 -0.41 -12.71 -28.07
N GLU A 76 0.37 -12.21 -27.11
CA GLU A 76 1.26 -11.05 -27.28
C GLU A 76 2.67 -11.42 -26.81
N GLU A 77 3.32 -12.29 -27.59
CA GLU A 77 4.74 -12.10 -27.86
C GLU A 77 4.87 -10.91 -28.81
N GLU A 78 5.82 -10.01 -28.53
CA GLU A 78 6.19 -8.83 -29.34
C GLU A 78 5.31 -7.58 -29.24
N GLN A 79 5.41 -6.84 -28.12
CA GLN A 79 5.32 -5.38 -28.18
C GLN A 79 6.19 -4.74 -27.09
N GLU A 80 7.51 -4.86 -27.26
CA GLU A 80 8.42 -3.77 -26.88
C GLU A 80 8.08 -2.57 -27.77
N LYS A 81 7.01 -1.83 -27.42
CA LYS A 81 6.77 -0.52 -28.02
C LYS A 81 7.63 0.48 -27.26
N PRO A 82 8.65 1.10 -27.89
CA PRO A 82 9.29 2.25 -27.28
C PRO A 82 8.22 3.32 -27.14
N ILE A 83 8.05 3.84 -25.93
CA ILE A 83 7.19 5.00 -25.68
C ILE A 83 7.92 6.20 -26.31
N LEU A 84 7.71 6.39 -27.61
CA LEU A 84 8.11 7.58 -28.32
C LEU A 84 6.93 8.55 -28.28
N ASP A 85 6.83 9.31 -27.19
CA ASP A 85 6.03 10.53 -27.19
C ASP A 85 6.95 11.73 -27.01
N ARG A 86 7.02 12.51 -28.09
CA ARG A 86 7.61 13.84 -28.21
C ARG A 86 6.53 14.88 -27.93
#